data_AF-A0A938VUU3-F1
#
_entry.id   AF-A0A938VUU3-F1
#
_cell.length_a   1.000
_cell.length_b   1.000
_cell.length_c   1.000
_cell.angle_alpha   90.00
_cell.angle_beta   90.00
_cell.angle_gamma   90.00
#
_symmetry.space_group_name_H-M   'P 1'
#
loop_
_entity.id
_entity.type
_entity.pdbx_description
1 polymer ?
#
loop_
_entity_poly.entity_id
_entity_poly.type
_entity_poly.pdbx_seq_one_letter_code
_entity_poly.pdbx_strand_id
1 'polypeptide(L)'
;MRPRQWSKNVVVLAAVVFARAYVRPEAVAAALAALGLFVLASGCLYLLNDVADRERDRLHPEKRFRPVAAGLAPTSLAVAVGVAGVAVALALGFALHWPFGVVLAGYVALQLAYSWGLKHLVIIDLLAIAGGFVLRAV
;
A
#
# COMPACT_ATOMS: atom_id res chain seq x y z
N MET A 1 -2.38 1.86 -12.09
CA MET A 1 -1.22 1.75 -11.17
C MET A 1 -0.30 2.97 -11.35
N ARG A 2 0.34 3.45 -10.27
CA ARG A 2 1.13 4.71 -10.25
C ARG A 2 2.59 4.45 -9.82
N PRO A 3 3.50 4.10 -10.74
CA PRO A 3 4.87 3.66 -10.41
C PRO A 3 5.69 4.68 -9.63
N ARG A 4 5.50 5.98 -9.90
CA ARG A 4 6.14 7.08 -9.15
C ARG A 4 5.79 7.09 -7.66
N GLN A 5 4.70 6.44 -7.25
CA GLN A 5 4.30 6.38 -5.84
C GLN A 5 4.86 5.16 -5.10
N TRP A 6 5.52 4.24 -5.81
CA TRP A 6 6.12 3.04 -5.21
C TRP A 6 7.34 3.37 -4.34
N SER A 7 8.07 4.43 -4.66
CA SER A 7 9.23 4.89 -3.87
C SER A 7 8.87 5.20 -2.41
N LYS A 8 7.62 5.57 -2.12
CA LYS A 8 7.14 5.77 -0.74
C LYS A 8 7.19 4.49 0.09
N ASN A 9 6.99 3.34 -0.54
CA ASN A 9 7.02 2.04 0.14
C ASN A 9 8.45 1.58 0.46
N VAL A 10 9.48 2.17 -0.15
CA VAL A 10 10.90 1.84 0.11
C VAL A 10 11.28 2.10 1.57
N VAL A 11 10.54 2.97 2.27
CA VAL A 11 10.74 3.22 3.72
C VAL A 11 10.58 1.96 4.56
N VAL A 12 9.84 0.95 4.08
CA VAL A 12 9.73 -0.37 4.72
C VAL A 12 11.09 -1.04 4.87
N LEU A 13 12.03 -0.79 3.96
CA LEU A 13 13.40 -1.34 4.02
C LEU A 13 14.26 -0.68 5.09
N ALA A 14 13.94 0.54 5.52
CA ALA A 14 14.68 1.24 6.57
C ALA A 14 14.69 0.43 7.87
N ALA A 15 13.61 -0.31 8.14
CA ALA A 15 13.48 -1.08 9.35
C ALA A 15 14.46 -2.29 9.42
N VAL A 16 14.83 -2.89 8.29
CA VAL A 16 15.90 -3.91 8.23
C VAL A 16 17.27 -3.33 8.59
N VAL A 17 17.52 -2.11 8.11
CA VAL A 17 18.77 -1.38 8.39
C VAL A 17 18.85 -1.04 9.87
N PHE A 18 17.78 -0.49 10.46
CA PHE A 18 17.74 -0.12 11.87
C PHE A 18 17.78 -1.33 12.82
N ALA A 19 17.18 -2.46 12.43
CA ALA A 19 17.26 -3.70 13.20
C ALA A 19 18.64 -4.40 13.08
N ARG A 20 19.58 -3.85 12.29
CA ARG A 20 20.87 -4.48 11.93
C ARG A 20 20.71 -5.91 11.38
N ALA A 21 19.54 -6.24 10.86
CA ALA A 21 19.19 -7.58 10.40
C ALA A 21 19.64 -7.85 8.95
N TYR A 22 20.30 -6.88 8.31
CA TYR A 22 20.75 -6.94 6.91
C TYR A 22 21.77 -8.06 6.63
N VAL A 23 22.43 -8.59 7.66
CA VAL A 23 23.35 -9.73 7.56
C VAL A 23 22.63 -11.09 7.52
N ARG A 24 21.33 -11.14 7.84
CA ARG A 24 20.54 -12.38 7.85
C ARG A 24 19.73 -12.49 6.54
N PRO A 25 20.03 -13.43 5.64
CA PRO A 25 19.32 -13.57 4.37
C PRO A 25 17.79 -13.72 4.53
N GLU A 26 17.34 -14.44 5.55
CA GLU A 26 15.93 -14.64 5.88
C GLU A 26 15.21 -13.33 6.21
N ALA A 27 15.88 -12.43 6.94
CA ALA A 27 15.32 -11.13 7.31
C ALA A 27 15.22 -10.19 6.09
N VAL A 28 16.22 -10.26 5.20
CA VAL A 28 16.20 -9.52 3.94
C VAL A 28 15.08 -10.02 3.02
N ALA A 29 14.93 -11.35 2.87
CA ALA A 29 13.86 -11.95 2.09
C ALA A 29 12.47 -11.57 2.61
N ALA A 30 12.26 -11.63 3.93
CA ALA A 30 11.00 -11.23 4.56
C ALA A 30 10.68 -9.74 4.32
N ALA A 31 11.68 -8.87 4.34
CA ALA A 31 11.50 -7.45 4.09
C ALA A 31 11.22 -7.12 2.62
N LEU A 32 11.84 -7.84 1.69
CA LEU A 32 11.52 -7.73 0.26
C LEU A 32 10.10 -8.22 -0.03
N ALA A 33 9.67 -9.31 0.61
CA ALA A 33 8.29 -9.79 0.54
C ALA A 33 7.32 -8.73 1.10
N ALA A 34 7.62 -8.15 2.26
CA ALA A 34 6.84 -7.08 2.85
C ALA A 34 6.74 -5.86 1.91
N LEU A 35 7.85 -5.41 1.32
CA LEU A 35 7.88 -4.33 0.34
C LEU A 35 6.97 -4.65 -0.85
N GLY A 36 7.06 -5.86 -1.41
CA GLY A 36 6.21 -6.31 -2.52
C GLY A 36 4.73 -6.24 -2.17
N LEU A 37 4.34 -6.67 -0.97
CA LEU A 37 2.96 -6.63 -0.50
C LEU A 37 2.45 -5.20 -0.26
N PHE A 38 3.27 -4.29 0.27
CA PHE A 38 2.91 -2.88 0.39
C PHE A 38 2.78 -2.20 -0.98
N VAL A 39 3.65 -2.51 -1.93
CA VAL A 39 3.55 -2.00 -3.31
C VAL A 39 2.28 -2.50 -3.99
N LEU A 40 1.96 -3.79 -3.84
CA LEU A 40 0.72 -4.37 -4.37
C LEU A 40 -0.51 -3.71 -3.75
N ALA A 41 -0.61 -3.69 -2.42
CA ALA A 41 -1.75 -3.11 -1.71
C ALA A 41 -1.95 -1.63 -2.07
N SER A 42 -0.88 -0.82 -2.02
CA SER A 42 -0.94 0.59 -2.39
C SER A 42 -1.34 0.80 -3.85
N GLY A 43 -0.79 0.01 -4.78
CA GLY A 43 -1.13 0.07 -6.20
C GLY A 43 -2.60 -0.20 -6.49
N CYS A 44 -3.17 -1.18 -5.79
CA CYS A 44 -4.59 -1.54 -5.87
C CYS A 44 -5.50 -0.49 -5.22
N LEU A 45 -5.12 0.05 -4.05
CA LEU A 45 -5.86 1.13 -3.41
C LEU A 45 -5.87 2.41 -4.25
N TYR A 46 -4.76 2.73 -4.93
CA TYR A 46 -4.76 3.85 -5.88
C TYR A 46 -5.70 3.63 -7.06
N LEU A 47 -5.92 2.39 -7.48
CA LEU A 47 -6.88 2.05 -8.54
C LEU A 47 -8.31 2.30 -8.07
N LEU A 48 -8.64 1.93 -6.82
CA LEU A 48 -9.92 2.23 -6.19
C LEU A 48 -10.13 3.74 -6.02
N ASN A 49 -9.06 4.47 -5.66
CA ASN A 49 -9.10 5.93 -5.58
C ASN A 49 -9.30 6.60 -6.93
N ASP A 50 -8.66 6.12 -7.99
CA ASP A 50 -8.86 6.62 -9.35
C ASP A 50 -10.33 6.46 -9.79
N VAL A 51 -11.02 5.43 -9.30
CA VAL A 51 -12.46 5.22 -9.52
C VAL A 51 -13.28 6.22 -8.70
N ALA A 52 -13.01 6.35 -7.40
CA ALA A 52 -13.74 7.27 -6.53
C ALA A 52 -13.59 8.74 -6.97
N ASP A 53 -12.40 9.11 -7.45
CA ASP A 53 -12.08 10.45 -7.89
C ASP A 53 -12.44 10.72 -9.37
N ARG A 54 -13.01 9.74 -10.09
CA ARG A 54 -13.20 9.78 -11.55
C ARG A 54 -13.83 11.09 -12.04
N GLU A 55 -14.93 11.51 -11.46
CA GLU A 55 -15.66 12.72 -11.90
C GLU A 55 -14.86 14.00 -11.65
N ARG A 56 -14.24 14.11 -10.46
CA ARG A 56 -13.39 15.24 -10.11
C ARG A 56 -12.14 15.29 -11.01
N ASP A 57 -11.53 14.14 -11.27
CA ASP A 57 -10.34 14.04 -12.11
C ASP A 57 -10.64 14.43 -13.56
N ARG A 58 -11.85 14.15 -14.08
CA ARG A 58 -12.27 14.59 -15.42
C ARG A 58 -12.26 16.10 -15.61
N LEU A 59 -12.54 16.87 -14.54
CA LEU A 59 -12.56 18.33 -14.57
C LEU A 59 -11.19 18.96 -14.34
N HIS A 60 -10.19 18.18 -13.95
CA HIS A 60 -8.86 18.68 -13.61
C HIS A 60 -7.95 18.74 -14.86
N PRO A 61 -7.17 19.84 -15.06
CA PRO A 61 -6.36 20.04 -16.27
C PRO A 61 -5.37 18.89 -16.54
N GLU A 62 -4.69 18.39 -15.50
CA GLU A 62 -3.74 17.28 -15.63
C GLU A 62 -4.32 15.89 -15.33
N LYS A 63 -5.23 15.74 -14.35
CA LYS A 63 -5.72 14.42 -13.90
C LYS A 63 -6.77 13.80 -14.83
N ARG A 64 -7.32 14.59 -15.75
CA ARG A 64 -8.29 14.12 -16.75
C ARG A 64 -7.74 13.03 -17.68
N PHE A 65 -6.42 12.95 -17.83
CA PHE A 65 -5.75 11.93 -18.65
C PHE A 65 -5.55 10.59 -17.93
N ARG A 66 -5.94 10.46 -16.65
CA ARG A 66 -5.90 9.18 -15.95
C ARG A 66 -6.80 8.17 -16.67
N PRO A 67 -6.39 6.90 -16.84
CA PRO A 67 -7.15 5.92 -17.64
C PRO A 67 -8.61 5.77 -17.22
N VAL A 68 -8.91 5.82 -15.91
CA VAL A 68 -10.27 5.75 -15.38
C VAL A 68 -11.06 7.03 -15.67
N ALA A 69 -10.45 8.21 -15.49
CA ALA A 69 -11.08 9.51 -15.77
C ALA A 69 -11.32 9.73 -17.27
N ALA A 70 -10.36 9.33 -18.11
CA ALA A 70 -10.41 9.40 -19.56
C ALA A 70 -11.35 8.36 -20.19
N GLY A 71 -11.87 7.40 -19.42
CA GLY A 71 -12.74 6.32 -19.91
C GLY A 71 -11.99 5.23 -20.68
N LEU A 72 -10.66 5.22 -20.66
CA LEU A 72 -9.81 4.20 -21.29
C LEU A 72 -9.81 2.87 -20.52
N ALA A 73 -10.13 2.90 -19.22
CA ALA A 73 -10.27 1.73 -18.37
C ALA A 73 -11.71 1.59 -17.85
N PRO A 74 -12.34 0.41 -17.98
CA PRO A 74 -13.65 0.16 -17.39
C PRO A 74 -13.60 0.29 -15.87
N THR A 75 -14.54 1.05 -15.31
CA THR A 75 -14.63 1.25 -13.85
C THR A 75 -14.82 -0.08 -13.11
N SER A 76 -15.63 -0.99 -13.65
CA SER A 76 -15.87 -2.32 -13.07
C SER A 76 -14.59 -3.15 -13.00
N LEU A 77 -13.77 -3.13 -14.05
CA LEU A 77 -12.48 -3.81 -14.07
C LEU A 77 -11.51 -3.19 -13.06
N ALA A 78 -11.46 -1.87 -12.98
CA ALA A 78 -10.61 -1.16 -12.02
C ALA A 78 -10.98 -1.50 -10.57
N VAL A 79 -12.28 -1.57 -10.25
CA VAL A 79 -12.77 -2.00 -8.94
C VAL A 79 -12.43 -3.47 -8.68
N ALA A 80 -12.70 -4.37 -9.63
CA ALA A 80 -12.45 -5.80 -9.47
C ALA A 80 -10.96 -6.09 -9.20
N VAL A 81 -10.06 -5.50 -10.00
CA VAL A 81 -8.60 -5.66 -9.81
C VAL A 81 -8.14 -5.01 -8.51
N GLY A 82 -8.69 -3.86 -8.15
CA GLY A 82 -8.36 -3.18 -6.90
C GLY A 82 -8.74 -4.00 -5.67
N VAL A 83 -9.98 -4.47 -5.60
CA VAL A 83 -10.48 -5.30 -4.48
C VAL A 83 -9.77 -6.64 -4.42
N ALA A 84 -9.65 -7.34 -5.55
CA ALA A 84 -8.99 -8.65 -5.60
C ALA A 84 -7.51 -8.54 -5.19
N GLY A 85 -6.80 -7.52 -5.67
CA GLY A 85 -5.39 -7.33 -5.32
C GLY A 85 -5.17 -6.96 -3.86
N VAL A 86 -6.06 -6.17 -3.25
CA VAL A 86 -6.03 -5.91 -1.79
C VAL A 86 -6.27 -7.20 -1.01
N ALA A 87 -7.27 -8.00 -1.41
CA ALA A 87 -7.56 -9.28 -0.75
C ALA A 87 -6.36 -10.24 -0.83
N VAL A 88 -5.73 -10.35 -1.99
CA VAL A 88 -4.51 -11.17 -2.19
C VAL A 88 -3.36 -10.64 -1.33
N ALA A 89 -3.14 -9.32 -1.30
CA ALA A 89 -2.07 -8.74 -0.48
C ALA A 89 -2.26 -9.04 1.01
N LEU A 90 -3.49 -8.93 1.52
CA LEU A 90 -3.82 -9.26 2.91
C LEU A 90 -3.66 -10.74 3.20
N ALA A 91 -4.17 -11.62 2.34
CA ALA A 91 -4.04 -13.07 2.51
C ALA A 91 -2.56 -13.50 2.57
N LEU A 92 -1.73 -12.99 1.66
CA LEU A 92 -0.29 -13.24 1.66
C LEU A 92 0.41 -12.62 2.88
N GLY A 93 -0.04 -11.45 3.34
CA GLY A 93 0.49 -10.81 4.54
C GLY A 93 0.25 -11.64 5.81
N PHE A 94 -0.97 -12.14 6.01
CA PHE A 94 -1.28 -13.02 7.13
C PHE A 94 -0.57 -14.37 7.04
N ALA A 95 -0.41 -14.91 5.82
CA ALA A 95 0.35 -16.14 5.58
C ALA A 95 1.85 -15.97 5.87
N LEU A 96 2.42 -14.78 5.64
CA LEU A 96 3.83 -14.50 5.92
C LEU A 96 4.09 -14.43 7.44
N HIS A 97 3.27 -13.67 8.16
CA HIS A 97 3.33 -13.57 9.63
C HIS A 97 2.08 -12.86 10.16
N TRP A 98 1.42 -13.40 11.19
CA TRP A 98 0.19 -12.81 11.74
C TRP A 98 0.31 -11.33 12.13
N PRO A 99 1.32 -10.90 12.93
CA PRO A 99 1.56 -9.48 13.21
C PRO A 99 1.73 -8.60 11.96
N PHE A 100 2.38 -9.13 10.92
CA PHE A 100 2.57 -8.37 9.69
C PHE A 100 1.24 -8.18 8.94
N GLY A 101 0.40 -9.22 8.87
CA GLY A 101 -0.95 -9.12 8.31
C GLY A 101 -1.81 -8.05 9.00
N VAL A 102 -1.72 -7.94 10.33
CA VAL A 102 -2.43 -6.88 11.09
C VAL A 102 -1.93 -5.49 10.72
N VAL A 103 -0.62 -5.30 10.62
CA VAL A 103 -0.03 -4.02 10.18
C VAL A 103 -0.46 -3.66 8.76
N LEU A 104 -0.45 -4.63 7.84
CA LEU A 104 -0.87 -4.41 6.46
C LEU A 104 -2.38 -4.09 6.36
N ALA A 105 -3.21 -4.74 7.17
CA ALA A 105 -4.64 -4.44 7.29
C ALA A 105 -4.88 -3.02 7.82
N GLY A 106 -4.14 -2.62 8.86
CA GLY A 106 -4.16 -1.26 9.39
C GLY A 106 -3.76 -0.23 8.33
N TYR A 107 -2.73 -0.51 7.54
CA TYR A 107 -2.31 0.32 6.42
C TYR A 107 -3.41 0.46 5.34
N VAL A 108 -4.04 -0.66 4.95
CA VAL A 108 -5.15 -0.65 3.97
C VAL A 108 -6.32 0.18 4.51
N ALA A 109 -6.72 -0.02 5.76
CA ALA A 109 -7.79 0.73 6.40
C ALA A 109 -7.47 2.23 6.46
N LEU A 110 -6.23 2.58 6.82
CA LEU A 110 -5.78 3.96 6.86
C LEU A 110 -5.79 4.61 5.47
N GLN A 111 -5.35 3.91 4.43
CA GLN A 111 -5.39 4.41 3.05
C GLN A 111 -6.82 4.64 2.57
N LEU A 112 -7.77 3.75 2.89
CA LEU A 112 -9.19 3.95 2.59
C LEU A 112 -9.73 5.18 3.33
N ALA A 113 -9.43 5.31 4.62
CA ALA A 113 -9.83 6.45 5.44
C ALA A 113 -9.20 7.77 4.96
N TYR A 114 -7.93 7.75 4.54
CA TYR A 114 -7.22 8.87 3.92
C TYR A 114 -7.93 9.33 2.65
N SER A 115 -8.35 8.38 1.83
CA SER A 115 -9.03 8.64 0.56
C SER A 115 -10.41 9.25 0.76
N TRP A 116 -11.09 8.89 1.85
CA TRP A 116 -12.38 9.46 2.24
C TRP A 116 -12.31 10.77 3.03
N GLY A 117 -11.14 11.21 3.52
CA GLY A 117 -11.04 12.53 4.16
C GLY A 117 -9.83 12.81 5.04
N LEU A 118 -9.07 11.81 5.51
CA LEU A 118 -7.96 12.01 6.45
C LEU A 118 -6.63 12.45 5.78
N LYS A 119 -6.68 13.41 4.85
CA LYS A 119 -5.54 13.79 3.98
C LYS A 119 -4.33 14.43 4.71
N HIS A 120 -4.32 14.47 6.05
CA HIS A 120 -3.39 15.26 6.86
C HIS A 120 -2.45 14.45 7.77
N LEU A 121 -2.48 13.10 7.78
CA LEU A 121 -1.70 12.29 8.75
C LEU A 121 -0.73 11.31 8.07
N VAL A 122 0.50 11.76 7.80
CA VAL A 122 1.61 10.96 7.22
C VAL A 122 2.39 10.16 8.29
N ILE A 123 2.20 10.51 9.57
CA ILE A 123 3.04 10.03 10.69
C ILE A 123 2.65 8.62 11.16
N ILE A 124 1.40 8.20 10.96
CA ILE A 124 0.87 6.92 11.47
C ILE A 124 1.45 5.72 10.70
N ASP A 125 1.73 5.87 9.39
CA ASP A 125 2.36 4.84 8.55
C ASP A 125 3.73 4.40 9.07
N LEU A 126 4.55 5.36 9.50
CA LEU A 126 5.89 5.11 10.03
C LEU A 126 5.84 4.43 11.41
N LEU A 127 4.87 4.80 12.25
CA LEU A 127 4.72 4.25 13.61
C LEU A 127 4.19 2.81 13.61
N ALA A 128 3.31 2.45 12.67
CA ALA A 128 2.83 1.07 12.53
C ALA A 128 3.92 0.13 12.01
N ILE A 129 4.75 0.59 11.07
CA ILE A 129 5.92 -0.15 10.56
C ILE A 129 6.99 -0.28 11.66
N ALA A 130 7.27 0.78 12.40
CA ALA A 130 8.21 0.74 13.54
C ALA A 130 7.70 -0.18 14.68
N GLY A 131 6.40 -0.16 14.98
CA GLY A 131 5.78 -1.02 15.99
C GLY A 131 5.86 -2.51 15.66
N GLY A 132 5.74 -2.87 14.37
CA GLY A 132 5.93 -4.24 13.89
C GLY A 132 7.35 -4.79 14.07
N PHE A 133 8.35 -3.91 14.21
CA PHE A 133 9.74 -4.30 14.48
C PHE A 133 10.04 -4.50 15.97
N VAL A 134 9.41 -3.72 16.86
CA VAL A 134 9.53 -3.90 18.31
C VAL A 134 8.98 -5.26 18.74
N LEU A 135 7.91 -5.74 18.10
CA LEU A 135 7.30 -7.04 18.37
C LEU A 135 8.10 -8.26 17.84
N ARG A 136 9.19 -8.06 17.09
CA ARG A 136 10.08 -9.13 16.59
C ARG A 136 11.47 -9.14 17.26
N ALA A 137 11.72 -8.22 18.18
CA ALA A 137 12.93 -8.18 18.99
C ALA A 137 12.79 -8.95 20.32
N VAL A 138 11.69 -9.69 20.48
CA VAL A 138 11.44 -10.65 21.57
C VAL A 138 11.23 -12.03 20.97
#